data_AF-A0A6S6XKS5-F1
#
_entry.id   AF-A0A6S6XKS5-F1
#
_cell.length_a   1.000
_cell.length_b   1.000
_cell.length_c   1.000
_cell.angle_alpha   90.00
_cell.angle_beta   90.00
_cell.angle_gamma   90.00
#
_symmetry.space_group_name_H-M   'P 1'
#
loop_
_entity.id
_entity.type
_entity.pdbx_description
1 polymer ?
#
loop_
_entity_poly.entity_id
_entity_poly.type
_entity_poly.pdbx_seq_one_letter_code
_entity_poly.pdbx_strand_id
1 'polypeptide(L)' 'MLHGMIMPPTDPERKLYQIWINKEEKIASFHEIEGGELTEFKTSKLFQFYLDNLVSHLYRFQ' A
#
# COMPACT_ATOMS: atom_id res chain seq x y z
N MET A 1 33.83 23.02 -14.10
CA MET A 1 32.38 23.29 -14.21
C MET A 1 31.67 21.95 -14.28
N LEU A 2 31.07 21.50 -13.19
CA LEU A 2 30.24 20.29 -13.17
C LEU A 2 28.81 20.76 -12.90
N HIS A 3 27.92 20.55 -13.87
CA HIS A 3 26.48 20.76 -13.70
C HIS A 3 26.01 19.78 -12.64
N GLY A 4 25.71 20.29 -11.44
CA GLY A 4 24.97 19.55 -10.44
C GLY A 4 23.63 19.17 -11.05
N MET A 5 23.41 17.87 -11.26
CA MET A 5 22.08 17.35 -11.48
C MET A 5 21.30 17.63 -10.20
N ILE A 6 20.50 18.69 -10.21
CA ILE A 6 19.47 18.89 -9.19
C ILE A 6 18.52 17.72 -9.38
N MET A 7 18.68 16.68 -8.56
CA MET A 7 17.62 15.71 -8.38
C MET A 7 16.38 16.51 -7.99
N PRO A 8 15.24 16.36 -8.70
CA PRO A 8 14.01 16.99 -8.25
C PRO A 8 13.77 16.56 -6.80
N PRO A 9 13.19 17.43 -5.95
CA PRO A 9 12.91 17.06 -4.57
C PRO A 9 12.15 15.73 -4.59
N THR A 10 12.78 14.68 -4.06
CA THR A 10 12.09 13.44 -3.72
C THR A 10 11.14 13.82 -2.61
N ASP A 11 9.92 14.15 -3.01
CA ASP A 11 8.81 14.61 -2.19
C ASP A 11 8.67 13.68 -0.97
N PRO A 12 9.20 14.07 0.21
CA PRO A 12 9.32 13.17 1.37
C PRO A 12 7.95 12.85 1.99
N GLU A 13 6.88 13.47 1.50
CA GLU A 13 5.56 13.51 2.13
C GLU A 13 4.44 12.91 1.28
N ARG A 14 4.74 12.19 0.20
CA ARG A 14 3.74 11.31 -0.39
C ARG A 14 3.52 10.11 0.53
N LYS A 15 2.66 10.30 1.53
CA LYS A 15 2.10 9.21 2.35
C LYS A 15 1.39 8.23 1.43
N LEU A 16 2.10 7.18 1.04
CA LEU A 16 1.53 6.03 0.37
C LEU A 16 0.85 5.17 1.43
N TYR A 17 -0.40 4.80 1.17
CA TYR A 17 -1.10 3.83 1.99
C TYR A 17 -0.80 2.45 1.43
N GLN A 18 -0.42 1.51 2.29
CA GLN A 18 0.09 0.21 1.90
C GLN A 18 -0.62 -0.88 2.68
N ILE A 19 -0.84 -2.00 2.01
CA ILE A 19 -1.39 -3.22 2.63
C ILE A 19 -0.89 -4.44 1.85
N TRP A 20 -0.57 -5.50 2.57
CA TRP A 20 -0.21 -6.79 2.02
C TRP A 20 -1.43 -7.69 1.97
N ILE A 21 -1.63 -8.36 0.84
CA ILE A 21 -2.82 -9.18 0.59
C ILE A 21 -2.40 -10.60 0.22
N ASN A 22 -2.78 -11.58 1.04
CA ASN A 22 -2.75 -12.99 0.67
C ASN A 22 -4.18 -13.39 0.25
N LYS A 23 -4.37 -13.60 -1.06
CA LYS A 23 -5.69 -13.90 -1.65
C LYS A 23 -6.12 -15.35 -1.41
N GLU A 24 -5.17 -16.26 -1.28
CA GLU A 24 -5.43 -17.69 -1.05
C GLU A 24 -5.98 -17.91 0.36
N GLU A 25 -5.37 -17.28 1.35
CA GLU A 25 -5.76 -17.40 2.77
C GLU A 25 -6.78 -16.34 3.22
N LYS A 26 -7.13 -15.42 2.32
CA LYS A 26 -7.95 -14.22 2.58
C LYS A 26 -7.45 -13.43 3.80
N ILE A 27 -6.19 -13.05 3.77
CA ILE A 27 -5.55 -12.24 4.82
C ILE A 27 -5.13 -10.89 4.22
N ALA A 28 -5.41 -9.84 4.96
CA ALA A 28 -4.94 -8.49 4.71
C ALA A 28 -4.11 -8.03 5.91
N SER A 29 -2.91 -7.51 5.69
CA SER A 29 -2.04 -7.05 6.78
C SER A 29 -1.37 -5.72 6.46
N PHE A 30 -1.22 -4.88 7.47
CA PHE A 30 -0.43 -3.65 7.37
C PHE A 30 1.08 -3.91 7.45
N HIS A 31 1.49 -5.17 7.65
CA HIS A 31 2.87 -5.63 7.64
C HIS A 31 3.04 -6.70 6.56
N GLU A 32 4.30 -6.96 6.18
CA GLU A 32 4.61 -8.04 5.23
C GLU A 32 4.20 -9.41 5.79
N ILE A 33 3.60 -10.24 4.94
CA ILE A 33 3.14 -11.58 5.27
C ILE A 33 3.57 -12.57 4.18
N GLU A 34 3.73 -13.83 4.57
CA GLU A 34 4.06 -14.90 3.62
C GLU A 34 2.96 -15.07 2.55
N GLY A 35 3.39 -15.17 1.29
CA GLY A 35 2.46 -15.24 0.15
C GLY A 35 1.64 -13.97 -0.08
N GLY A 36 1.96 -12.88 0.63
CA GLY A 36 1.29 -11.59 0.46
C GLY A 36 1.82 -10.81 -0.74
N GLU A 37 0.93 -10.13 -1.45
CA GLU A 37 1.28 -9.13 -2.46
C GLU A 37 1.07 -7.72 -1.89
N LEU A 38 2.09 -6.86 -2.00
CA LEU A 38 1.99 -5.46 -1.60
C LEU A 38 1.09 -4.68 -2.57
N THR A 39 0.10 -3.97 -2.01
CA THR A 39 -0.76 -3.05 -2.75
C THR A 39 -0.61 -1.63 -2.20
N GLU A 40 -0.41 -0.66 -3.08
CA GLU A 40 -0.14 0.73 -2.72
C GLU A 40 -1.21 1.70 -3.26
N PHE A 41 -1.55 2.71 -2.46
CA PHE A 41 -2.56 3.70 -2.79
C PHE A 41 -2.04 5.12 -2.57
N LYS A 42 -2.35 6.00 -3.52
CA LYS A 42 -1.94 7.41 -3.51
C LYS A 42 -2.85 8.31 -2.66
N THR A 43 -4.03 7.83 -2.26
CA THR A 43 -4.99 8.60 -1.48
C THR A 43 -5.67 7.72 -0.44
N SER A 44 -6.06 8.32 0.70
CA SER A 44 -6.81 7.63 1.75
C SER A 44 -8.18 7.15 1.28
N LYS A 45 -8.83 7.86 0.36
CA LYS A 45 -10.14 7.48 -0.17
C LYS A 45 -10.08 6.15 -0.94
N LEU A 46 -9.08 5.98 -1.80
CA LEU A 46 -8.89 4.72 -2.53
C LEU A 46 -8.52 3.58 -1.57
N PHE A 47 -7.69 3.88 -0.57
CA PHE A 47 -7.33 2.91 0.46
C PHE A 47 -8.55 2.43 1.26
N GLN A 48 -9.38 3.36 1.75
CA GLN A 48 -10.58 3.03 2.52
C GLN A 48 -11.57 2.20 1.69
N PHE A 49 -11.81 2.58 0.43
CA PHE A 49 -12.67 1.81 -0.46
C PHE A 49 -12.16 0.37 -0.68
N TYR A 50 -10.83 0.21 -0.70
CA TYR A 50 -10.22 -1.11 -0.80
C TYR A 50 -10.41 -1.92 0.49
N LEU A 51 -10.18 -1.31 1.67
CA LEU A 51 -10.44 -1.95 2.97
C LEU A 51 -11.90 -2.42 3.09
N ASP A 52 -12.86 -1.57 2.69
CA ASP A 52 -14.29 -1.90 2.73
C ASP A 52 -14.62 -3.09 1.80
N ASN A 53 -13.96 -3.17 0.64
CA ASN A 53 -14.06 -4.32 -0.25
C ASN A 53 -13.49 -5.59 0.40
N LEU A 54 -12.32 -5.51 1.04
CA LEU A 54 -11.73 -6.65 1.73
C LEU A 54 -12.66 -7.20 2.81
N VAL A 55 -13.25 -6.32 3.62
CA VAL A 55 -14.26 -6.70 4.63
C VAL A 55 -15.48 -7.37 3.97
N SER A 56 -16.00 -6.79 2.88
CA SER A 56 -17.14 -7.35 2.15
C SER A 56 -16.86 -8.73 1.55
N HIS A 57 -15.59 -9.03 1.24
CA HIS A 57 -15.14 -10.33 0.71
C HIS A 57 -14.61 -11.28 1.80
N LEU A 58 -14.80 -10.93 3.07
CA LEU A 58 -14.45 -11.72 4.26
C LEU A 58 -12.94 -11.94 4.42
N TYR A 59 -12.12 -10.94 4.08
CA TYR A 59 -10.71 -10.95 4.44
C TYR A 59 -10.54 -10.69 5.94
N ARG A 60 -9.57 -11.40 6.55
CA ARG A 60 -9.18 -11.21 7.94
C ARG A 60 -8.03 -10.21 8.02
N PHE A 61 -8.07 -9.34 9.02
CA PHE A 61 -6.99 -8.38 9.27
C PHE A 61 -6.02 -8.92 10.33
N GLN A 62 -4.72 -8.83 10.05
CA GLN A 62 -3.62 -9.19 10.96
C GLN A 62 -2.61 -8.05 11.11
#